data_AF-A0A949KI10-F1
#
_entry.id   AF-A0A949KI10-F1
#
_cell.length_a   1.000
_cell.length_b   1.000
_cell.length_c   1.000
_cell.angle_alpha   90.00
_cell.angle_beta   90.00
_cell.angle_gamma   90.00
#
_symmetry.space_group_name_H-M   'P 1'
#
loop_
_entity.id
_entity.type
_entity.pdbx_description
1 polymer ?
#
loop_
_entity_poly.entity_id
_entity_poly.type
_entity_poly.pdbx_seq_one_letter_code
_entity_poly.pdbx_strand_id
1 'polypeptide(L)'
;MTRFTVCREDWSLHRKGRLDQERHREKVREAIKNNLSEIISEESIVLSGGQKVIKVPVRAIEEYRFRFDPDKRNLVGQGYGSSLPGDLVAGGRPSGGAKGRTPGTEAGSDYFEAEVSIEEVSEIMFEELSLPNLETKARPHLTAEGSDFRDVRKKGMAANIDRRRTVLNVLRKNLSQGQPGFHSVTPEDLRYRTWDIYEQPESGAVVLAMMDTSGSMGPFEKYIARTYFFWMTRFLRSKYKNVDVVFLSHHTEARESTDDEFFTKGESGGTRCSSVYRLALQVIEERYPPQDYNVYAFHFSDGDNLTSDNDQCVELVGKLTEISSLVGYGEIEGPYYYSSTLRSTYKRIRHPKFRTVVIRDKGDVLAALKTFFGGDPT
;
A
#
# COMPACT_ATOMS: atom_id res chain seq x y z
N MET A 1 20.49 -6.91 61.12
CA MET A 1 19.39 -6.85 60.12
C MET A 1 19.63 -5.67 59.20
N THR A 2 20.08 -5.92 57.98
CA THR A 2 20.31 -4.89 56.96
C THR A 2 18.97 -4.55 56.30
N ARG A 3 18.48 -3.33 56.50
CA ARG A 3 17.29 -2.80 55.82
C ARG A 3 17.71 -2.31 54.44
N PHE A 4 17.19 -2.95 53.41
CA PHE A 4 17.27 -2.43 52.04
C PHE A 4 16.03 -1.58 51.77
N THR A 5 16.24 -0.34 51.34
CA THR A 5 15.19 0.52 50.83
C THR A 5 15.23 0.45 49.31
N VAL A 6 14.24 -0.19 48.69
CA VAL A 6 14.08 -0.20 47.24
C VAL A 6 13.36 1.08 46.85
N CYS A 7 14.10 2.05 46.33
CA CYS A 7 13.51 3.25 45.73
C CYS A 7 13.18 2.94 44.27
N ARG A 8 11.91 3.06 43.88
CA ARG A 8 11.49 3.04 42.47
C ARG A 8 11.44 4.48 41.99
N GLU A 9 12.34 4.87 41.12
CA GLU A 9 12.25 6.15 40.42
C GLU A 9 11.03 6.12 39.48
N ASP A 10 10.17 7.14 39.59
CA ASP A 10 8.97 7.26 38.75
C ASP A 10 9.36 7.86 37.40
N TRP A 11 9.77 6.97 36.49
CA TRP A 11 10.12 7.32 35.10
C TRP A 11 8.91 7.78 34.26
N SER A 12 7.69 7.81 34.82
CA SER A 12 6.49 8.23 34.09
C SER A 12 6.53 9.70 33.65
N LEU A 13 7.35 10.53 34.30
CA LEU A 13 7.61 11.95 33.99
C LEU A 13 8.64 12.17 32.86
N HIS A 14 9.41 11.14 32.47
CA HIS A 14 10.44 11.21 31.43
C HIS A 14 9.96 10.71 30.06
N ARG A 15 8.66 10.84 29.76
CA ARG A 15 8.06 10.42 28.48
C ARG A 15 8.39 11.32 27.28
N LYS A 16 9.20 12.38 27.46
CA LYS A 16 9.56 13.32 26.38
C LYS A 16 10.08 12.62 25.13
N GLY A 17 11.05 11.71 25.26
CA GLY A 17 11.61 11.00 24.09
C GLY A 17 10.58 10.19 23.32
N ARG A 18 9.64 9.52 24.01
CA ARG A 18 8.56 8.76 23.37
C ARG A 18 7.56 9.68 22.66
N LEU A 19 7.18 10.79 23.31
CA LEU A 19 6.29 11.80 22.73
C LEU A 19 6.94 12.49 21.52
N ASP A 20 8.24 12.77 21.58
CA ASP A 20 9.00 13.34 20.46
C ASP A 20 9.09 12.35 19.29
N GLN A 21 9.31 11.07 19.58
CA GLN A 21 9.29 10.02 18.57
C GLN A 21 7.90 9.88 17.92
N GLU A 22 6.82 9.89 18.71
CA GLU A 22 5.44 9.87 18.20
C GLU A 22 5.18 11.07 17.28
N ARG A 23 5.53 12.29 17.71
CA ARG A 23 5.42 13.51 16.89
C ARG A 23 6.26 13.46 15.62
N HIS A 24 7.48 12.94 15.69
CA HIS A 24 8.33 12.79 14.52
C HIS A 24 7.72 11.82 13.51
N ARG A 25 7.23 10.66 13.97
CA ARG A 25 6.51 9.71 13.12
C ARG A 25 5.27 10.31 12.49
N GLU A 26 4.49 11.09 13.24
CA GLU A 26 3.32 11.80 12.70
C GLU A 26 3.72 12.76 11.57
N LYS A 27 4.77 13.57 11.76
CA LYS A 27 5.26 14.49 10.71
C LYS A 27 5.82 13.77 9.50
N VAL A 28 6.56 12.69 9.69
CA VAL A 28 7.06 11.85 8.58
C VAL A 28 5.87 11.29 7.81
N ARG A 29 4.86 10.77 8.51
CA ARG A 29 3.62 10.26 7.91
C ARG A 29 2.86 11.34 7.14
N GLU A 30 2.74 12.55 7.68
CA GLU A 30 2.14 13.70 6.99
C GLU A 30 2.94 14.12 5.76
N ALA A 31 4.28 14.16 5.86
CA ALA A 31 5.14 14.49 4.73
C ALA A 31 5.03 13.44 3.61
N ILE A 32 4.97 12.15 3.96
CA ILE A 32 4.72 11.07 3.00
C ILE A 32 3.36 11.24 2.34
N LYS A 33 2.29 11.51 3.12
CA LYS A 33 0.94 11.73 2.57
C LYS A 33 0.89 12.91 1.59
N ASN A 34 1.52 14.03 1.96
CA ASN A 34 1.53 15.22 1.11
C ASN A 34 2.31 15.02 -0.19
N ASN A 35 3.36 14.19 -0.17
CA ASN A 35 4.22 13.92 -1.32
C ASN A 35 3.97 12.54 -1.96
N LEU A 36 2.88 11.86 -1.61
CA LEU A 36 2.67 10.46 -1.97
C LEU A 36 2.62 10.24 -3.48
N SER A 37 1.96 11.14 -4.21
CA SER A 37 1.85 11.10 -5.67
C SER A 37 3.23 11.19 -6.34
N GLU A 38 4.09 12.08 -5.85
CA GLU A 38 5.46 12.24 -6.37
C GLU A 38 6.30 11.01 -6.06
N ILE A 39 6.28 10.53 -4.81
CA ILE A 39 7.04 9.36 -4.35
C ILE A 39 6.66 8.12 -5.17
N ILE A 40 5.37 7.83 -5.36
CA ILE A 40 4.90 6.68 -6.14
C ILE A 40 5.37 6.74 -7.59
N SER A 41 5.47 7.95 -8.12
CA SER A 41 5.87 8.26 -9.49
C SER A 41 7.39 8.38 -9.68
N GLU A 42 8.20 8.05 -8.66
CA GLU A 42 9.64 8.00 -8.81
C GLU A 42 10.10 6.69 -9.45
N GLU A 43 10.79 6.82 -10.57
CA GLU A 43 11.29 5.70 -11.35
C GLU A 43 12.34 4.86 -10.61
N SER A 44 13.08 5.50 -9.70
CA SER A 44 14.15 4.84 -8.94
C SER A 44 13.64 3.75 -7.99
N ILE A 45 12.39 3.85 -7.53
CA ILE A 45 11.75 2.85 -6.65
C ILE A 45 11.41 1.59 -7.45
N VAL A 46 10.83 1.78 -8.63
CA VAL A 46 10.35 0.70 -9.51
C VAL A 46 11.52 -0.10 -10.10
N LEU A 47 12.60 0.58 -10.50
CA LEU A 47 13.79 -0.05 -11.08
C LEU A 47 14.63 -0.82 -10.05
N SER A 48 14.65 -0.40 -8.78
CA SER A 48 15.51 -0.98 -7.75
C SER A 48 14.91 -2.21 -7.05
N GLY A 49 13.81 -2.78 -7.58
CA GLY A 49 13.16 -3.97 -7.00
C GLY A 49 12.63 -3.77 -5.58
N GLY A 50 12.51 -2.52 -5.13
CA GLY A 50 11.97 -2.18 -3.83
C GLY A 50 12.91 -2.31 -2.62
N GLN A 51 14.24 -2.34 -2.80
CA GLN A 51 15.23 -2.37 -1.70
C GLN A 51 15.79 -0.98 -1.32
N LYS A 52 15.36 0.07 -2.01
CA LYS A 52 15.93 1.41 -1.84
C LYS A 52 15.19 2.19 -0.75
N VAL A 53 15.95 2.89 0.07
CA VAL A 53 15.42 3.83 1.08
C VAL A 53 15.05 5.14 0.39
N ILE A 54 13.84 5.63 0.63
CA ILE A 54 13.32 6.88 0.05
C ILE A 54 13.66 8.03 1.00
N LYS A 55 14.11 9.16 0.45
CA LYS A 55 14.43 10.36 1.22
C LYS A 55 13.27 11.34 1.11
N VAL A 56 12.53 11.51 2.20
CA VAL A 56 11.40 12.44 2.25
C VAL A 56 11.83 13.71 2.99
N PRO A 57 11.71 14.90 2.38
CA PRO A 57 12.01 16.16 3.06
C PRO A 57 10.93 16.44 4.12
N VAL A 58 11.32 16.40 5.39
CA VAL A 58 10.47 16.75 6.52
C VAL A 58 10.82 18.16 6.96
N ARG A 59 9.81 19.03 7.08
CA ARG A 59 9.99 20.36 7.66
C ARG A 59 10.42 20.22 9.11
N ALA A 60 11.60 20.74 9.44
CA ALA A 60 11.95 20.92 10.84
C ALA A 60 11.01 21.94 11.44
N ILE A 61 10.48 21.65 12.63
CA ILE A 61 9.99 22.72 13.49
C ILE A 61 11.22 23.19 14.24
N GLU A 62 11.71 24.39 13.94
CA GLU A 62 12.71 25.04 14.78
C GLU A 62 12.15 25.16 16.20
N GLU A 63 12.97 24.87 17.20
CA GLU A 63 12.62 25.21 18.56
C GLU A 63 12.37 26.72 18.65
N TYR A 64 11.32 27.11 19.38
CA TYR A 64 11.02 28.51 19.60
C TYR A 64 12.23 29.19 20.27
N ARG A 65 12.90 30.07 19.53
CA ARG A 65 13.95 30.93 20.08
C ARG A 65 13.43 32.32 20.34
N PHE A 66 13.72 32.84 21.53
CA PHE A 66 13.55 34.26 21.79
C PHE A 66 14.51 35.02 20.88
N ARG A 67 13.97 35.86 19.99
CA ARG A 67 14.75 36.82 19.21
C ARG A 67 14.59 38.19 19.85
N PHE A 68 15.69 38.91 19.99
CA PHE A 68 15.63 40.32 20.37
C PHE A 68 15.00 41.12 19.23
N ASP A 69 14.07 42.01 19.59
CA ASP A 69 13.47 42.94 18.65
C ASP A 69 14.57 43.85 18.06
N PRO A 70 14.79 43.84 16.73
CA PRO A 70 15.78 44.71 16.09
C PRO A 70 15.49 46.20 16.32
N ASP A 71 14.23 46.57 16.57
CA ASP A 71 13.83 47.95 16.86
C ASP A 71 14.04 48.34 18.34
N LYS A 72 14.58 47.45 19.17
CA LYS A 72 14.83 47.66 20.61
C LYS A 72 13.61 48.18 21.39
N ARG A 73 12.39 47.79 21.01
CA ARG A 73 11.19 48.19 21.76
C ARG A 73 11.02 47.25 22.96
N ASN A 74 10.77 47.83 24.13
CA ASN A 74 10.43 47.09 25.35
C ASN A 74 8.98 46.58 25.27
N LEU A 75 8.74 45.56 24.45
CA LEU A 75 7.45 44.88 24.33
C LEU A 75 7.62 43.41 24.71
N VAL A 76 6.77 42.94 25.63
CA VAL A 76 6.65 41.51 25.95
C VAL A 76 5.52 40.96 25.08
N GLY A 77 5.82 39.99 24.21
CA GLY A 77 4.80 39.31 23.41
C GLY A 77 3.92 38.45 24.29
N GLN A 78 2.78 38.96 24.73
CA GLN A 78 1.82 38.23 25.55
C GLN A 78 0.57 37.92 24.72
N GLY A 79 0.25 36.64 24.55
CA GLY A 79 -0.98 36.22 23.87
C GLY A 79 -2.19 36.36 24.79
N TYR A 80 -3.36 36.62 24.20
CA TYR A 80 -4.63 36.78 24.91
C TYR A 80 -5.22 35.44 25.44
N GLY A 81 -4.43 34.35 25.45
CA GLY A 81 -4.84 33.05 26.00
C GLY A 81 -5.72 32.18 25.10
N SER A 82 -6.11 32.66 23.92
CA SER A 82 -6.97 31.94 22.95
C SER A 82 -6.26 31.58 21.63
N SER A 83 -4.94 31.56 21.60
CA SER A 83 -4.15 31.34 20.38
C SER A 83 -4.02 29.86 20.04
N LEU A 84 -4.21 29.52 18.77
CA LEU A 84 -3.92 28.20 18.22
C LEU A 84 -2.45 28.11 17.75
N PRO A 85 -1.86 26.90 17.69
CA PRO A 85 -0.54 26.70 17.09
C PRO A 85 -0.51 27.24 15.65
N GLY A 86 0.31 28.27 15.39
CA GLY A 86 0.40 28.96 14.09
C GLY A 86 -0.11 30.40 14.10
N ASP A 87 -0.80 30.84 15.16
CA ASP A 87 -1.29 32.22 15.27
C ASP A 87 -0.15 33.21 15.56
N LEU A 88 -0.17 34.33 14.84
CA LEU A 88 0.82 35.40 14.98
C LEU A 88 0.38 36.36 16.10
N VAL A 89 1.00 36.23 17.27
CA VAL A 89 0.59 36.92 18.52
C VAL A 89 1.02 38.40 18.58
N ALA A 90 1.82 38.88 17.63
CA ALA A 90 2.27 40.27 17.56
C ALA A 90 2.09 40.85 16.15
N GLY A 91 0.96 41.52 15.92
CA GLY A 91 0.65 42.19 14.65
C GLY A 91 1.54 43.43 14.42
N GLY A 92 2.67 43.26 13.77
CA GLY A 92 3.27 44.33 12.97
C GLY A 92 2.39 44.55 11.73
N ARG A 93 1.96 45.79 11.46
CA ARG A 93 1.15 46.13 10.29
C ARG A 93 1.78 45.56 8.99
N PRO A 94 1.02 44.88 8.12
CA PRO A 94 1.51 44.54 6.79
C PRO A 94 1.61 45.84 6.00
N SER A 95 2.83 46.24 5.63
CA SER A 95 3.01 47.24 4.58
C SER A 95 2.59 46.59 3.27
N GLY A 96 1.49 47.09 2.69
CA GLY A 96 1.10 46.72 1.33
C GLY A 96 2.22 47.06 0.33
N GLY A 97 2.45 46.16 -0.62
CA GLY A 97 3.44 46.34 -1.67
C GLY A 97 3.29 45.26 -2.75
N ALA A 98 3.14 45.72 -3.99
CA ALA A 98 2.68 44.96 -5.15
C ALA A 98 3.66 43.92 -5.71
N LYS A 99 3.07 42.98 -6.47
CA LYS A 99 3.63 42.19 -7.59
C LYS A 99 5.09 42.51 -7.95
N GLY A 100 5.99 41.60 -7.58
CA GLY A 100 7.32 41.44 -8.14
C GLY A 100 7.94 40.15 -7.62
N ARG A 101 8.33 39.23 -8.50
CA ARG A 101 9.16 38.06 -8.17
C ARG A 101 10.57 38.56 -7.87
N THR A 102 10.75 39.14 -6.68
CA THR A 102 12.07 39.38 -6.10
C THR A 102 12.37 38.17 -5.21
N PRO A 103 13.58 37.59 -5.22
CA PRO A 103 13.95 36.54 -4.28
C PRO A 103 13.69 37.04 -2.86
N GLY A 104 12.86 36.32 -2.10
CA GLY A 104 12.54 36.70 -0.72
C GLY A 104 13.80 36.69 0.14
N THR A 105 13.98 37.73 0.96
CA THR A 105 15.02 37.81 1.99
C THR A 105 14.70 36.97 3.23
N GLU A 106 13.60 36.23 3.22
CA GLU A 106 13.30 35.25 4.27
C GLU A 106 14.24 34.05 4.10
N ALA A 107 14.93 33.69 5.19
CA ALA A 107 15.74 32.48 5.22
C ALA A 107 14.83 31.28 4.90
N GLY A 108 15.21 30.46 3.92
CA GLY A 108 14.50 29.23 3.61
C GLY A 108 14.40 28.35 4.86
N SER A 109 13.29 27.66 5.03
CA SER A 109 13.12 26.71 6.12
C SER A 109 14.09 25.53 5.95
N ASP A 110 14.82 25.16 7.00
CA ASP A 110 15.63 23.95 6.99
C ASP A 110 14.73 22.71 6.85
N TYR A 111 15.00 21.89 5.83
CA TYR A 111 14.36 20.58 5.62
C TYR A 111 15.35 19.49 6.00
N PHE A 112 14.89 18.50 6.77
CA PHE A 112 15.65 17.28 7.05
C PHE A 112 15.19 16.17 6.13
N GLU A 113 16.12 15.46 5.51
CA GLU A 113 15.80 14.25 4.75
C GLU A 113 15.60 13.09 5.74
N ALA A 114 14.37 12.60 5.86
CA ALA A 114 14.08 11.37 6.58
C ALA A 114 14.19 10.19 5.62
N GLU A 115 14.90 9.15 6.06
CA GLU A 115 15.02 7.87 5.37
C GLU A 115 13.83 6.99 5.70
N VAL A 116 13.01 6.67 4.70
CA VAL A 116 11.76 5.91 4.82
C VAL A 116 11.86 4.64 3.99
N SER A 117 11.40 3.51 4.53
CA SER A 117 11.34 2.25 3.78
C SER A 117 10.15 2.23 2.82
N ILE A 118 10.22 1.42 1.77
CA ILE A 118 9.12 1.33 0.82
C ILE A 118 7.91 0.62 1.46
N GLU A 119 8.14 -0.27 2.41
CA GLU A 119 7.08 -0.91 3.19
C GLU A 119 6.24 0.13 3.94
N GLU A 120 6.88 1.11 4.60
CA GLU A 120 6.18 2.18 5.33
C GLU A 120 5.37 3.08 4.38
N VAL A 121 5.93 3.43 3.22
CA VAL A 121 5.20 4.16 2.17
C VAL A 121 4.01 3.36 1.67
N SER A 122 4.20 2.05 1.44
CA SER A 122 3.13 1.15 0.98
C SER A 122 1.99 1.07 2.00
N GLU A 123 2.30 0.92 3.29
CA GLU A 123 1.30 0.89 4.36
C GLU A 123 0.46 2.17 4.39
N ILE A 124 1.11 3.33 4.37
CA ILE A 124 0.41 4.63 4.38
C ILE A 124 -0.45 4.80 3.12
N MET A 125 0.08 4.41 1.96
CA MET A 125 -0.65 4.45 0.70
C MET A 125 -1.90 3.55 0.73
N PHE A 126 -1.76 2.33 1.26
CA PHE A 126 -2.84 1.34 1.30
C PHE A 126 -3.90 1.68 2.35
N GLU A 127 -3.55 2.39 3.42
CA GLU A 127 -4.52 2.97 4.33
C GLU A 127 -5.38 4.06 3.65
N GLU A 128 -4.77 4.87 2.78
CA GLU A 128 -5.47 5.93 2.05
C GLU A 128 -6.35 5.37 0.91
N LEU A 129 -5.91 4.27 0.31
CA LEU A 129 -6.71 3.45 -0.61
C LEU A 129 -7.73 2.64 0.19
N SER A 130 -8.79 3.30 0.68
CA SER A 130 -9.97 2.70 1.31
C SER A 130 -10.28 1.34 0.66
N LEU A 131 -9.96 0.28 1.41
CA LEU A 131 -9.77 -1.05 0.85
C LEU A 131 -11.06 -1.53 0.19
N PRO A 132 -11.01 -2.03 -1.05
CA PRO A 132 -12.14 -2.77 -1.57
C PRO A 132 -12.26 -4.05 -0.75
N ASN A 133 -13.48 -4.41 -0.37
CA ASN A 133 -13.75 -5.66 0.34
C ASN A 133 -13.35 -6.83 -0.56
N LEU A 134 -12.15 -7.36 -0.33
CA LEU A 134 -11.61 -8.49 -1.08
C LEU A 134 -12.45 -9.73 -0.81
N GLU A 135 -12.98 -10.34 -1.87
CA GLU A 135 -13.83 -11.51 -1.74
C GLU A 135 -13.04 -12.70 -1.20
N THR A 136 -13.42 -13.17 -0.02
CA THR A 136 -12.97 -14.46 0.49
C THR A 136 -13.75 -15.54 -0.24
N LYS A 137 -13.08 -16.43 -0.99
CA LYS A 137 -13.78 -17.54 -1.65
C LYS A 137 -14.19 -18.58 -0.60
N ALA A 138 -15.38 -19.16 -0.76
CA ALA A 138 -15.99 -19.98 0.29
C ALA A 138 -15.26 -21.32 0.55
N ARG A 139 -14.51 -21.84 -0.43
CA ARG A 139 -13.82 -23.13 -0.36
C ARG A 139 -12.58 -23.16 -1.28
N PRO A 140 -11.52 -22.41 -0.96
CA PRO A 140 -10.30 -22.51 -1.75
C PRO A 140 -9.63 -23.87 -1.49
N HIS A 141 -9.22 -24.55 -2.55
CA HIS A 141 -8.39 -25.76 -2.50
C HIS A 141 -6.92 -25.43 -2.16
N LEU A 142 -6.52 -24.18 -2.34
CA LEU A 142 -5.21 -23.66 -1.96
C LEU A 142 -5.06 -23.64 -0.44
N THR A 143 -4.00 -24.24 0.06
CA THR A 143 -3.64 -24.24 1.48
C THR A 143 -2.42 -23.37 1.71
N ALA A 144 -2.45 -22.55 2.76
CA ALA A 144 -1.29 -21.81 3.22
C ALA A 144 -0.95 -22.17 4.67
N GLU A 145 0.33 -22.09 5.02
CA GLU A 145 0.78 -22.29 6.40
C GLU A 145 0.24 -21.15 7.29
N GLY A 146 -0.55 -21.52 8.28
CA GLY A 146 -0.96 -20.67 9.39
C GLY A 146 -0.24 -21.11 10.67
N SER A 147 0.08 -20.16 11.54
CA SER A 147 0.56 -20.47 12.90
C SER A 147 -0.47 -20.02 13.91
N ASP A 148 -0.86 -20.92 14.81
CA ASP A 148 -1.77 -20.62 15.91
C ASP A 148 -1.35 -21.43 17.13
N PHE A 149 -1.60 -20.84 18.30
CA PHE A 149 -1.29 -21.43 19.58
C PHE A 149 -2.35 -22.45 20.00
N ARG A 150 -2.46 -23.54 19.22
CA ARG A 150 -3.44 -24.60 19.45
C ARG A 150 -2.90 -25.70 20.36
N ASP A 151 -1.60 -25.93 20.35
CA ASP A 151 -0.98 -26.99 21.13
C ASP A 151 -0.49 -26.50 22.51
N VAL A 152 -0.51 -27.42 23.47
CA VAL A 152 -0.01 -27.18 24.81
C VAL A 152 0.93 -28.28 25.25
N ARG A 153 2.19 -27.90 25.44
CA ARG A 153 3.27 -28.81 25.84
C ARG A 153 3.64 -28.62 27.30
N LYS A 154 4.26 -29.65 27.89
CA LYS A 154 4.77 -29.61 29.27
C LYS A 154 6.08 -28.82 29.42
N LYS A 155 6.76 -28.57 28.29
CA LYS A 155 8.02 -27.82 28.23
C LYS A 155 7.94 -26.83 27.05
N GLY A 156 8.49 -25.64 27.24
CA GLY A 156 8.49 -24.57 26.24
C GLY A 156 9.17 -23.31 26.77
N MET A 157 9.13 -22.23 25.99
CA MET A 157 9.69 -20.92 26.37
C MET A 157 8.90 -20.31 27.53
N ALA A 158 9.59 -19.75 28.54
CA ALA A 158 8.94 -19.16 29.73
C ALA A 158 7.91 -18.05 29.40
N ALA A 159 8.09 -17.32 28.30
CA ALA A 159 7.15 -16.31 27.83
C ALA A 159 5.78 -16.89 27.44
N ASN A 160 5.74 -18.15 26.99
CA ASN A 160 4.54 -18.80 26.46
C ASN A 160 3.79 -19.65 27.51
N ILE A 161 4.06 -19.48 28.80
CA ILE A 161 3.36 -20.23 29.86
C ILE A 161 1.87 -19.89 29.83
N ASP A 162 1.04 -20.91 29.62
CA ASP A 162 -0.41 -20.83 29.83
C ASP A 162 -0.68 -20.86 31.34
N ARG A 163 -0.78 -19.67 31.93
CA ARG A 163 -1.03 -19.50 33.37
C ARG A 163 -2.32 -20.19 33.81
N ARG A 164 -3.39 -20.11 33.01
CA ARG A 164 -4.70 -20.68 33.34
C ARG A 164 -4.63 -22.20 33.36
N ARG A 165 -4.09 -22.83 32.32
CA ARG A 165 -3.95 -24.30 32.24
C ARG A 165 -2.96 -24.84 33.27
N THR A 166 -1.89 -24.11 33.54
CA THR A 166 -0.93 -24.45 34.60
C THR A 166 -1.60 -24.48 35.96
N VAL A 167 -2.35 -23.43 36.33
CA VAL A 167 -3.09 -23.37 37.61
C VAL A 167 -4.13 -24.49 37.69
N LEU A 168 -4.90 -24.73 36.63
CA LEU A 168 -5.86 -25.85 36.58
C LEU A 168 -5.19 -27.21 36.78
N ASN A 169 -3.99 -27.42 36.22
CA ASN A 169 -3.26 -28.67 36.39
C ASN A 169 -2.77 -28.88 37.83
N VAL A 170 -2.27 -27.82 38.47
CA VAL A 170 -1.88 -27.83 39.88
C VAL A 170 -3.08 -28.19 40.76
N LEU A 171 -4.22 -27.53 40.57
CA LEU A 171 -5.43 -27.81 41.34
C LEU A 171 -5.91 -29.25 41.17
N ARG A 172 -5.89 -29.79 39.93
CA ARG A 172 -6.26 -31.18 39.66
C ARG A 172 -5.32 -32.18 40.34
N LYS A 173 -4.01 -31.98 40.23
CA LYS A 173 -2.99 -32.82 40.88
C LYS A 173 -3.18 -32.84 42.40
N ASN A 174 -3.38 -31.66 42.99
CA ASN A 174 -3.54 -31.47 44.42
C ASN A 174 -4.81 -32.16 44.95
N LEU A 175 -5.93 -32.01 44.23
CA LEU A 175 -7.18 -32.73 44.53
C LEU A 175 -6.97 -34.25 44.49
N SER A 176 -6.28 -34.78 43.48
CA SER A 176 -5.98 -36.21 43.39
C SER A 176 -5.06 -36.72 44.50
N GLN A 177 -4.25 -35.84 45.09
CA GLN A 177 -3.37 -36.15 46.23
C GLN A 177 -4.05 -35.94 47.59
N GLY A 178 -5.35 -35.61 47.61
CA GLY A 178 -6.11 -35.42 48.85
C GLY A 178 -5.81 -34.10 49.58
N GLN A 179 -5.10 -33.17 48.94
CA GLN A 179 -4.85 -31.83 49.45
C GLN A 179 -5.58 -30.83 48.54
N PRO A 180 -6.81 -30.43 48.83
CA PRO A 180 -7.51 -29.44 48.00
C PRO A 180 -6.88 -28.05 48.20
N GLY A 181 -6.43 -27.42 47.11
CA GLY A 181 -5.88 -26.06 47.14
C GLY A 181 -4.80 -25.82 46.10
N PHE A 182 -4.32 -24.57 46.02
CA PHE A 182 -3.19 -24.19 45.18
C PHE A 182 -1.91 -24.15 46.02
N HIS A 183 -1.13 -25.21 45.95
CA HIS A 183 0.14 -25.35 46.64
C HIS A 183 1.18 -25.96 45.70
N SER A 184 2.41 -25.45 45.82
CA SER A 184 3.65 -25.94 45.17
C SER A 184 3.53 -26.26 43.67
N VAL A 185 3.87 -25.29 42.83
CA VAL A 185 3.98 -25.50 41.37
C VAL A 185 5.26 -26.27 41.07
N THR A 186 5.17 -27.48 40.51
CA THR A 186 6.35 -28.22 40.03
C THR A 186 6.56 -28.02 38.53
N PRO A 187 7.76 -28.26 37.99
CA PRO A 187 8.01 -28.18 36.55
C PRO A 187 7.08 -29.08 35.72
N GLU A 188 6.56 -30.19 36.27
CA GLU A 188 5.59 -31.04 35.55
C GLU A 188 4.20 -30.40 35.41
N ASP A 189 3.89 -29.40 36.23
CA ASP A 189 2.61 -28.70 36.23
C ASP A 189 2.54 -27.60 35.17
N LEU A 190 3.70 -27.13 34.70
CA LEU A 190 3.80 -26.08 33.71
C LEU A 190 3.18 -26.53 32.38
N ARG A 191 2.39 -25.63 31.79
CA ARG A 191 1.79 -25.79 30.48
C ARG A 191 2.19 -24.61 29.63
N TYR A 192 2.75 -24.87 28.46
CA TYR A 192 3.26 -23.88 27.53
C TYR A 192 2.42 -23.91 26.26
N ARG A 193 1.96 -22.75 25.80
CA ARG A 193 1.36 -22.62 24.47
C ARG A 193 2.46 -22.74 23.43
N THR A 194 2.28 -23.67 22.50
CA THR A 194 3.17 -23.82 21.35
C THR A 194 2.38 -23.48 20.09
N TRP A 195 3.03 -22.77 19.18
CA TRP A 195 2.55 -22.57 17.83
C TRP A 195 2.78 -23.87 17.07
N ASP A 196 1.70 -24.42 16.52
CA ASP A 196 1.80 -25.45 15.50
C ASP A 196 1.46 -24.82 14.15
N ILE A 197 2.16 -25.27 13.12
CA ILE A 197 1.88 -24.91 11.74
C ILE A 197 0.72 -25.81 11.28
N TYR A 198 -0.34 -25.21 10.78
CA TYR A 198 -1.46 -25.93 10.18
C TYR A 198 -1.83 -25.30 8.84
N GLU A 199 -2.27 -26.15 7.93
CA GLU A 199 -2.75 -25.73 6.63
C GLU A 199 -4.13 -25.08 6.78
N GLN A 200 -4.24 -23.82 6.38
CA GLN A 200 -5.50 -23.11 6.26
C GLN A 200 -5.89 -22.98 4.79
N PRO A 201 -7.15 -23.28 4.42
CA PRO A 201 -7.64 -22.99 3.08
C PRO A 201 -7.65 -21.47 2.88
N GLU A 202 -6.92 -20.97 1.88
CA GLU A 202 -6.76 -19.54 1.60
C GLU A 202 -6.91 -19.28 0.11
N SER A 203 -7.67 -18.27 -0.29
CA SER A 203 -7.84 -17.93 -1.70
C SER A 203 -6.57 -17.28 -2.25
N GLY A 204 -6.14 -17.68 -3.44
CA GLY A 204 -5.07 -17.02 -4.17
C GLY A 204 -5.56 -15.76 -4.87
N ALA A 205 -4.63 -14.93 -5.34
CA ALA A 205 -4.92 -13.88 -6.30
C ALA A 205 -4.00 -14.03 -7.50
N VAL A 206 -4.52 -13.71 -8.69
CA VAL A 206 -3.73 -13.62 -9.91
C VAL A 206 -3.93 -12.26 -10.57
N VAL A 207 -2.83 -11.61 -10.93
CA VAL A 207 -2.83 -10.37 -11.72
C VAL A 207 -2.52 -10.73 -13.16
N LEU A 208 -3.46 -10.48 -14.05
CA LEU A 208 -3.24 -10.55 -15.50
C LEU A 208 -2.87 -9.15 -15.98
N ALA A 209 -1.57 -8.92 -16.12
CA ALA A 209 -1.00 -7.68 -16.60
C ALA A 209 -0.97 -7.70 -18.13
N MET A 210 -1.91 -6.99 -18.76
CA MET A 210 -2.02 -6.88 -20.21
C MET A 210 -1.50 -5.51 -20.66
N MET A 211 -0.69 -5.48 -21.71
CA MET A 211 -0.19 -4.22 -22.26
C MET A 211 0.03 -4.32 -23.77
N ASP A 212 -0.29 -3.23 -24.46
CA ASP A 212 0.09 -3.06 -25.86
C ASP A 212 1.61 -2.85 -25.97
N THR A 213 2.25 -3.54 -26.91
CA THR A 213 3.70 -3.43 -27.20
C THR A 213 3.97 -2.79 -28.57
N SER A 214 2.94 -2.20 -29.16
CA SER A 214 3.00 -1.42 -30.39
C SER A 214 4.01 -0.25 -30.32
N GLY A 215 4.34 0.30 -31.48
CA GLY A 215 5.33 1.37 -31.61
C GLY A 215 4.95 2.69 -30.91
N SER A 216 3.67 2.90 -30.60
CA SER A 216 3.17 4.08 -29.89
C SER A 216 3.35 3.97 -28.37
N MET A 217 3.55 2.77 -27.82
CA MET A 217 3.85 2.52 -26.42
C MET A 217 5.33 2.77 -26.13
N GLY A 218 5.66 4.04 -25.93
CA GLY A 218 7.01 4.53 -25.66
C GLY A 218 7.50 4.28 -24.24
N PRO A 219 8.69 4.81 -23.90
CA PRO A 219 9.27 4.66 -22.57
C PRO A 219 8.40 5.23 -21.44
N PHE A 220 7.64 6.30 -21.71
CA PHE A 220 6.78 6.96 -20.73
C PHE A 220 5.57 6.11 -20.37
N GLU A 221 4.90 5.56 -21.38
CA GLU A 221 3.72 4.71 -21.26
C GLU A 221 4.07 3.42 -20.53
N LYS A 222 5.18 2.78 -20.92
CA LYS A 222 5.73 1.60 -20.25
C LYS A 222 6.12 1.89 -18.81
N TYR A 223 6.68 3.06 -18.54
CA TYR A 223 7.03 3.49 -17.19
C TYR A 223 5.79 3.59 -16.29
N ILE A 224 4.72 4.22 -16.77
CA ILE A 224 3.44 4.31 -16.05
C ILE A 224 2.88 2.92 -15.76
N ALA A 225 2.82 2.05 -16.78
CA ALA A 225 2.29 0.70 -16.64
C ALA A 225 3.12 -0.11 -15.62
N ARG A 226 4.45 -0.05 -15.70
CA ARG A 226 5.36 -0.71 -14.76
C ARG A 226 5.15 -0.23 -13.33
N THR A 227 5.06 1.08 -13.14
CA THR A 227 4.82 1.69 -11.83
C THR A 227 3.49 1.20 -11.26
N TYR A 228 2.44 1.20 -12.06
CA TYR A 228 1.13 0.69 -11.64
C TYR A 228 1.19 -0.80 -11.23
N PHE A 229 1.73 -1.68 -12.08
CA PHE A 229 1.83 -3.11 -11.79
C PHE A 229 2.71 -3.42 -10.58
N PHE A 230 3.77 -2.63 -10.35
CA PHE A 230 4.62 -2.73 -9.17
C PHE A 230 3.82 -2.48 -7.87
N TRP A 231 3.15 -1.34 -7.78
CA TRP A 231 2.35 -0.97 -6.59
C TRP A 231 1.15 -1.89 -6.39
N MET A 232 0.48 -2.26 -7.48
CA MET A 232 -0.59 -3.26 -7.51
C MET A 232 -0.15 -4.57 -6.87
N THR A 233 0.96 -5.13 -7.35
CA THR A 233 1.41 -6.46 -6.93
C THR A 233 1.78 -6.42 -5.45
N ARG A 234 2.39 -5.33 -4.99
CA ARG A 234 2.65 -5.11 -3.57
C ARG A 234 1.38 -4.97 -2.74
N PHE A 235 0.37 -4.28 -3.26
CA PHE A 235 -0.93 -4.17 -2.62
C PHE A 235 -1.56 -5.56 -2.41
N LEU A 236 -1.63 -6.37 -3.46
CA LEU A 236 -2.22 -7.70 -3.37
C LEU A 236 -1.40 -8.64 -2.48
N ARG A 237 -0.07 -8.57 -2.52
CA ARG A 237 0.81 -9.34 -1.62
C ARG A 237 0.66 -8.97 -0.15
N SER A 238 0.17 -7.77 0.17
CA SER A 238 -0.19 -7.41 1.55
C SER A 238 -1.48 -8.05 2.05
N LYS A 239 -2.29 -8.61 1.14
CA LYS A 239 -3.64 -9.13 1.42
C LYS A 239 -3.79 -10.62 1.20
N TYR A 240 -3.08 -11.16 0.22
CA TYR A 240 -3.08 -12.57 -0.14
C TYR A 240 -1.67 -13.11 0.05
N LYS A 241 -1.54 -14.30 0.63
CA LYS A 241 -0.23 -14.97 0.71
C LYS A 241 0.24 -15.48 -0.66
N ASN A 242 -0.69 -15.95 -1.48
CA ASN A 242 -0.38 -16.45 -2.82
C ASN A 242 -0.84 -15.44 -3.88
N VAL A 243 0.12 -14.76 -4.51
CA VAL A 243 -0.12 -13.78 -5.58
C VAL A 243 0.77 -14.06 -6.77
N ASP A 244 0.14 -14.50 -7.85
CA ASP A 244 0.80 -14.71 -9.14
C ASP A 244 0.58 -13.51 -10.06
N VAL A 245 1.56 -13.23 -10.91
CA VAL A 245 1.48 -12.18 -11.93
C VAL A 245 1.81 -12.80 -13.27
N VAL A 246 0.89 -12.66 -14.24
CA VAL A 246 1.07 -13.13 -15.61
C VAL A 246 1.10 -11.92 -16.53
N PHE A 247 2.19 -11.75 -17.27
CA PHE A 247 2.37 -10.66 -18.22
C PHE A 247 1.98 -11.11 -19.62
N LEU A 248 0.99 -10.42 -20.20
CA LEU A 248 0.44 -10.70 -21.53
C LEU A 248 0.68 -9.48 -22.43
N SER A 249 1.65 -9.58 -23.34
CA SER A 249 1.87 -8.54 -24.34
C SER A 249 1.06 -8.82 -25.60
N HIS A 250 0.62 -7.77 -26.28
CA HIS A 250 -0.01 -7.91 -27.59
C HIS A 250 0.44 -6.82 -28.57
N HIS A 251 0.28 -7.13 -29.84
CA HIS A 251 0.29 -6.22 -30.98
C HIS A 251 -0.84 -6.72 -31.90
N THR A 252 -0.52 -7.44 -32.97
CA THR A 252 -1.47 -8.22 -33.77
C THR A 252 -1.87 -9.52 -33.09
N GLU A 253 -0.91 -10.16 -32.42
CA GLU A 253 -1.09 -11.42 -31.68
C GLU A 253 -0.66 -11.23 -30.23
N ALA A 254 -1.32 -11.96 -29.34
CA ALA A 254 -1.02 -11.94 -27.91
C ALA A 254 -0.14 -13.11 -27.52
N ARG A 255 0.76 -12.86 -26.56
CA ARG A 255 1.63 -13.88 -25.98
C ARG A 255 1.92 -13.59 -24.52
N GLU A 256 2.21 -14.64 -23.78
CA GLU A 256 2.80 -14.52 -22.45
C GLU A 256 4.25 -14.05 -22.60
N SER A 257 4.67 -13.14 -21.73
CA SER A 257 5.99 -12.55 -21.75
C SER A 257 6.59 -12.56 -20.35
N THR A 258 7.91 -12.49 -20.28
CA THR A 258 8.57 -12.25 -18.99
C THR A 258 8.41 -10.78 -18.56
N ASP A 259 8.63 -10.49 -17.27
CA ASP A 259 8.62 -9.11 -16.74
C ASP A 259 9.54 -8.18 -17.56
N ASP A 260 10.77 -8.62 -17.85
CA ASP A 260 11.74 -7.83 -18.59
C ASP A 260 11.29 -7.58 -20.04
N GLU A 261 10.85 -8.62 -20.75
CA GLU A 261 10.35 -8.48 -22.12
C GLU A 261 9.12 -7.56 -22.20
N PHE A 262 8.23 -7.66 -21.22
CA PHE A 262 7.01 -6.87 -21.16
C PHE A 262 7.32 -5.37 -21.09
N PHE A 263 8.33 -4.95 -20.32
CA PHE A 263 8.67 -3.53 -20.14
C PHE A 263 9.76 -3.00 -21.08
N THR A 264 10.55 -3.86 -21.72
CA THR A 264 11.66 -3.42 -22.58
C THR A 264 11.36 -3.54 -24.07
N LYS A 265 10.62 -4.59 -24.48
CA LYS A 265 10.46 -4.89 -25.90
C LYS A 265 9.46 -3.96 -26.57
N GLY A 266 9.82 -3.44 -27.74
CA GLY A 266 8.92 -2.69 -28.62
C GLY A 266 8.80 -3.40 -29.96
N GLU A 267 7.58 -3.63 -30.42
CA GLU A 267 7.31 -4.29 -31.70
C GLU A 267 6.52 -3.34 -32.60
N SER A 268 6.97 -3.16 -33.84
CA SER A 268 6.26 -2.33 -34.82
C SER A 268 5.21 -3.18 -35.54
N GLY A 269 3.94 -2.87 -35.34
CA GLY A 269 2.80 -3.55 -35.94
C GLY A 269 1.50 -2.81 -35.66
N GLY A 270 0.39 -3.30 -36.24
CA GLY A 270 -0.94 -2.81 -35.85
C GLY A 270 -1.38 -3.41 -34.52
N THR A 271 -2.33 -2.76 -33.85
CA THR A 271 -2.85 -3.20 -32.55
C THR A 271 -4.20 -3.90 -32.71
N ARG A 272 -4.30 -5.13 -32.18
CA ARG A 272 -5.51 -5.94 -32.11
C ARG A 272 -5.76 -6.43 -30.69
N CYS A 273 -6.46 -5.61 -29.90
CA CYS A 273 -6.68 -5.86 -28.48
C CYS A 273 -7.46 -7.15 -28.18
N SER A 274 -8.33 -7.64 -29.07
CA SER A 274 -9.09 -8.87 -28.80
C SER A 274 -8.19 -10.08 -28.58
N SER A 275 -6.98 -10.07 -29.15
CA SER A 275 -6.01 -11.15 -29.01
C SER A 275 -5.64 -11.38 -27.54
N VAL A 276 -5.37 -10.29 -26.79
CA VAL A 276 -4.92 -10.38 -25.39
C VAL A 276 -6.02 -10.88 -24.47
N TYR A 277 -7.27 -10.47 -24.71
CA TYR A 277 -8.39 -10.94 -23.90
C TYR A 277 -8.72 -12.42 -24.15
N ARG A 278 -8.56 -12.92 -25.38
CA ARG A 278 -8.68 -14.37 -25.63
C ARG A 278 -7.62 -15.15 -24.88
N LEU A 279 -6.37 -14.69 -24.92
CA LEU A 279 -5.28 -15.34 -24.21
C LEU A 279 -5.48 -15.28 -22.69
N ALA A 280 -5.94 -14.15 -22.16
CA ALA A 280 -6.26 -14.00 -20.75
C ALA A 280 -7.32 -15.01 -20.28
N LEU A 281 -8.41 -15.16 -21.03
CA LEU A 281 -9.46 -16.15 -20.74
C LEU A 281 -8.90 -17.58 -20.74
N GLN A 282 -8.07 -17.93 -21.73
CA GLN A 282 -7.42 -19.23 -21.82
C GLN A 282 -6.49 -19.49 -20.61
N VAL A 283 -5.67 -18.52 -20.24
CA VAL A 283 -4.78 -18.63 -19.07
C VAL A 283 -5.55 -18.83 -17.78
N ILE A 284 -6.69 -18.15 -17.62
CA ILE A 284 -7.56 -18.32 -16.44
C ILE A 284 -8.11 -19.75 -16.40
N GLU A 285 -8.62 -20.24 -17.51
CA GLU A 285 -9.22 -21.58 -17.59
C GLU A 285 -8.20 -22.69 -17.33
N GLU A 286 -6.97 -22.55 -17.85
CA GLU A 286 -5.93 -23.58 -17.73
C GLU A 286 -5.21 -23.59 -16.37
N ARG A 287 -4.90 -22.40 -15.80
CA ARG A 287 -4.02 -22.28 -14.63
C ARG A 287 -4.68 -21.69 -13.38
N TYR A 288 -5.72 -20.88 -13.53
CA TYR A 288 -6.25 -20.05 -12.45
C TYR A 288 -7.77 -20.15 -12.32
N PRO A 289 -8.30 -21.32 -11.89
CA PRO A 289 -9.74 -21.50 -11.78
C PRO A 289 -10.36 -20.46 -10.81
N PRO A 290 -11.42 -19.74 -11.21
CA PRO A 290 -12.01 -18.64 -10.42
C PRO A 290 -12.57 -19.05 -9.04
N GLN A 291 -12.71 -20.35 -8.78
CA GLN A 291 -13.12 -20.90 -7.49
C GLN A 291 -12.01 -20.78 -6.43
N ASP A 292 -10.74 -20.85 -6.86
CA ASP A 292 -9.56 -20.86 -6.00
C ASP A 292 -8.83 -19.51 -6.03
N TYR A 293 -8.87 -18.81 -7.17
CA TYR A 293 -8.18 -17.55 -7.39
C TYR A 293 -9.13 -16.37 -7.59
N ASN A 294 -8.81 -15.25 -6.95
CA ASN A 294 -9.35 -13.94 -7.31
C ASN A 294 -8.57 -13.38 -8.50
N VAL A 295 -9.24 -13.23 -9.64
CA VAL A 295 -8.61 -12.75 -10.88
C VAL A 295 -8.74 -11.23 -10.99
N TYR A 296 -7.60 -10.56 -11.16
CA TYR A 296 -7.49 -9.12 -11.39
C TYR A 296 -6.87 -8.87 -12.76
N ALA A 297 -7.69 -8.47 -13.73
CA ALA A 297 -7.24 -8.27 -15.11
C ALA A 297 -7.09 -6.79 -15.42
N PHE A 298 -5.90 -6.35 -15.80
CA PHE A 298 -5.62 -4.94 -16.10
C PHE A 298 -4.97 -4.80 -17.45
N HIS A 299 -5.54 -3.94 -18.30
CA HIS A 299 -5.02 -3.67 -19.62
C HIS A 299 -4.63 -2.20 -19.77
N PHE A 300 -3.37 -1.95 -20.13
CA PHE A 300 -2.86 -0.64 -20.49
C PHE A 300 -2.58 -0.53 -21.99
N SER A 301 -3.05 0.56 -22.60
CA SER A 301 -2.86 0.88 -24.02
C SER A 301 -2.96 2.40 -24.21
N ASP A 302 -2.45 2.88 -25.33
CA ASP A 302 -2.57 4.26 -25.82
C ASP A 302 -3.96 4.58 -26.44
N GLY A 303 -4.83 3.58 -26.58
CA GLY A 303 -6.19 3.73 -27.09
C GLY A 303 -6.36 3.44 -28.59
N ASP A 304 -5.30 3.02 -29.28
CA ASP A 304 -5.38 2.60 -30.68
C ASP A 304 -5.80 1.13 -30.83
N ASN A 305 -6.69 0.86 -31.79
CA ASN A 305 -7.16 -0.48 -32.12
C ASN A 305 -7.81 -0.50 -33.49
N LEU A 306 -7.74 -1.65 -34.16
CA LEU A 306 -8.49 -1.89 -35.38
C LEU A 306 -10.00 -1.78 -35.14
N THR A 307 -10.68 -0.92 -35.90
CA THR A 307 -12.13 -0.69 -35.74
C THR A 307 -12.96 -1.98 -35.91
N SER A 308 -12.53 -2.90 -36.77
CA SER A 308 -13.16 -4.21 -36.97
C SER A 308 -13.05 -5.14 -35.74
N ASP A 309 -12.15 -4.85 -34.82
CA ASP A 309 -11.86 -5.66 -33.64
C ASP A 309 -12.61 -5.17 -32.38
N ASN A 310 -13.13 -3.95 -32.41
CA ASN A 310 -13.76 -3.29 -31.27
C ASN A 310 -14.96 -4.05 -30.69
N ASP A 311 -15.86 -4.57 -31.53
CA ASP A 311 -17.02 -5.33 -31.06
C ASP A 311 -16.60 -6.66 -30.40
N GLN A 312 -15.55 -7.31 -30.93
CA GLN A 312 -14.99 -8.53 -30.31
C GLN A 312 -14.35 -8.22 -28.96
N CYS A 313 -13.66 -7.08 -28.82
CA CYS A 313 -13.10 -6.65 -27.54
C CYS A 313 -14.18 -6.48 -26.48
N VAL A 314 -15.31 -5.84 -26.82
CA VAL A 314 -16.42 -5.65 -25.89
C VAL A 314 -16.99 -6.98 -25.39
N GLU A 315 -17.19 -7.93 -26.31
CA GLU A 315 -17.70 -9.27 -25.95
C GLU A 315 -16.73 -10.00 -25.01
N LEU A 316 -15.43 -10.01 -25.34
CA LEU A 316 -14.42 -10.72 -24.56
C LEU A 316 -14.18 -10.08 -23.19
N VAL A 317 -14.16 -8.74 -23.10
CA VAL A 317 -14.09 -8.02 -21.83
C VAL A 317 -15.33 -8.30 -20.99
N GLY A 318 -16.51 -8.41 -21.61
CA GLY A 318 -17.74 -8.83 -20.93
C GLY A 318 -17.56 -10.19 -20.25
N LYS A 319 -17.13 -11.22 -20.99
CA LYS A 319 -16.83 -12.56 -20.45
C LYS A 319 -15.77 -12.52 -19.34
N LEU A 320 -14.70 -11.76 -19.55
CA LEU A 320 -13.63 -11.60 -18.56
C LEU A 320 -14.14 -10.97 -17.26
N THR A 321 -15.09 -10.04 -17.36
CA THR A 321 -15.68 -9.35 -16.22
C THR A 321 -16.60 -10.26 -15.39
N GLU A 322 -17.23 -11.26 -16.00
CA GLU A 322 -18.06 -12.25 -15.29
C GLU A 322 -17.23 -13.15 -14.38
N ILE A 323 -16.04 -13.56 -14.84
CA ILE A 323 -15.16 -14.48 -14.11
C ILE A 323 -14.17 -13.76 -13.19
N SER A 324 -13.83 -12.51 -13.48
CA SER A 324 -12.84 -11.75 -12.71
C SER A 324 -13.45 -11.05 -11.51
N SER A 325 -12.62 -10.80 -10.50
CA SER A 325 -12.99 -9.96 -9.36
C SER A 325 -12.99 -8.48 -9.76
N LEU A 326 -12.07 -8.08 -10.65
CA LEU A 326 -11.98 -6.73 -11.19
C LEU A 326 -11.32 -6.76 -12.58
N VAL A 327 -11.87 -5.98 -13.51
CA VAL A 327 -11.28 -5.72 -14.82
C VAL A 327 -11.05 -4.22 -14.97
N GLY A 328 -9.80 -3.82 -15.17
CA GLY A 328 -9.42 -2.43 -15.35
C GLY A 328 -8.85 -2.17 -16.74
N TYR A 329 -9.28 -1.07 -17.37
CA TYR A 329 -8.66 -0.55 -18.57
C TYR A 329 -8.04 0.82 -18.29
N GLY A 330 -6.73 0.95 -18.51
CA GLY A 330 -6.00 2.21 -18.38
C GLY A 330 -5.58 2.72 -19.76
N GLU A 331 -6.11 3.87 -20.14
CA GLU A 331 -5.67 4.57 -21.35
C GLU A 331 -4.58 5.57 -20.98
N ILE A 332 -3.40 5.46 -21.61
CA ILE A 332 -2.30 6.39 -21.38
C ILE A 332 -2.33 7.42 -22.50
N GLU A 333 -2.83 8.62 -22.20
CA GLU A 333 -2.91 9.72 -23.16
C GLU A 333 -1.54 10.42 -23.22
N GLY A 334 -0.81 10.22 -24.32
CA GLY A 334 0.36 11.03 -24.62
C GLY A 334 -0.02 12.47 -25.00
N PRO A 335 0.91 13.45 -24.86
CA PRO A 335 0.63 14.87 -25.09
C PRO A 335 0.16 15.23 -26.51
N TYR A 336 0.26 14.31 -27.48
CA TYR A 336 -0.03 14.53 -28.89
C TYR A 336 -1.23 13.74 -29.44
N TYR A 337 -1.86 12.86 -28.65
CA TYR A 337 -2.94 11.99 -29.12
C TYR A 337 -4.28 12.37 -28.47
N TYR A 338 -5.26 12.76 -29.28
CA TYR A 338 -6.56 13.29 -28.81
C TYR A 338 -7.77 12.39 -29.15
N SER A 339 -7.61 11.28 -29.88
CA SER A 339 -8.74 10.44 -30.30
C SER A 339 -8.51 8.96 -30.02
N SER A 340 -9.10 8.48 -28.93
CA SER A 340 -9.17 7.05 -28.60
C SER A 340 -10.43 6.41 -29.16
N THR A 341 -10.27 5.34 -29.94
CA THR A 341 -11.39 4.53 -30.44
C THR A 341 -11.87 3.54 -29.38
N LEU A 342 -10.96 2.98 -28.58
CA LEU A 342 -11.25 1.98 -27.56
C LEU A 342 -12.07 2.53 -26.40
N ARG A 343 -11.75 3.72 -25.88
CA ARG A 343 -12.50 4.33 -24.77
C ARG A 343 -13.96 4.54 -25.13
N SER A 344 -14.20 5.04 -26.35
CA SER A 344 -15.58 5.25 -26.84
C SER A 344 -16.35 3.93 -26.91
N THR A 345 -15.65 2.85 -27.27
CA THR A 345 -16.18 1.50 -27.38
C THR A 345 -16.49 0.90 -26.01
N TYR A 346 -15.54 0.99 -25.06
CA TYR A 346 -15.69 0.42 -23.72
C TYR A 346 -16.72 1.13 -22.84
N LYS A 347 -17.10 2.37 -23.15
CA LYS A 347 -18.27 3.03 -22.53
C LYS A 347 -19.58 2.24 -22.68
N ARG A 348 -19.65 1.31 -23.65
CA ARG A 348 -20.80 0.42 -23.83
C ARG A 348 -20.89 -0.65 -22.75
N ILE A 349 -19.77 -0.98 -22.09
CA ILE A 349 -19.70 -1.97 -21.01
C ILE A 349 -20.11 -1.28 -19.71
N ARG A 350 -21.28 -1.65 -19.18
CA ARG A 350 -21.77 -1.16 -17.88
C ARG A 350 -21.76 -2.31 -16.90
N HIS A 351 -20.67 -2.45 -16.16
CA HIS A 351 -20.55 -3.47 -15.12
C HIS A 351 -19.78 -2.91 -13.93
N PRO A 352 -20.20 -3.15 -12.66
CA PRO A 352 -19.53 -2.59 -11.48
C PRO A 352 -18.07 -3.06 -11.32
N LYS A 353 -17.76 -4.26 -11.82
CA LYS A 353 -16.40 -4.83 -11.84
C LYS A 353 -15.54 -4.37 -13.03
N PHE A 354 -16.09 -3.59 -13.97
CA PHE A 354 -15.31 -3.02 -15.07
C PHE A 354 -15.08 -1.55 -14.82
N ARG A 355 -13.81 -1.14 -14.72
CA ARG A 355 -13.41 0.24 -14.45
C ARG A 355 -12.46 0.73 -15.53
N THR A 356 -12.56 2.01 -15.87
CA THR A 356 -11.68 2.64 -16.87
C THR A 356 -11.04 3.88 -16.27
N VAL A 357 -9.75 4.09 -16.53
CA VAL A 357 -9.04 5.32 -16.13
C VAL A 357 -8.25 5.88 -17.31
N VAL A 358 -8.04 7.20 -17.29
CA VAL A 358 -7.15 7.89 -18.21
C VAL A 358 -5.98 8.42 -17.40
N ILE A 359 -4.75 8.15 -17.84
CA ILE A 359 -3.51 8.56 -17.19
C ILE A 359 -2.79 9.51 -18.16
N ARG A 360 -2.52 10.73 -17.72
CA ARG A 360 -1.84 11.76 -18.53
C ARG A 360 -0.44 12.02 -18.02
N ASP A 361 -0.32 12.08 -16.69
CA ASP A 361 0.93 12.41 -16.02
C ASP A 361 1.34 11.32 -15.03
N LYS A 362 2.61 11.32 -14.62
CA LYS A 362 3.12 10.32 -13.68
C LYS A 362 2.39 10.35 -12.33
N GLY A 363 1.91 11.52 -11.90
CA GLY A 363 1.17 11.69 -10.65
C GLY A 363 -0.23 11.05 -10.66
N ASP A 364 -0.79 10.79 -11.85
CA ASP A 364 -2.12 10.18 -12.01
C ASP A 364 -2.12 8.68 -11.68
N VAL A 365 -0.96 8.03 -11.51
CA VAL A 365 -0.87 6.61 -11.14
C VAL A 365 -1.55 6.35 -9.79
N LEU A 366 -1.41 7.26 -8.83
CA LEU A 366 -2.10 7.15 -7.54
C LEU A 366 -3.62 7.29 -7.72
N ALA A 367 -4.06 8.20 -8.60
CA ALA A 367 -5.48 8.36 -8.92
C ALA A 367 -6.03 7.12 -9.64
N ALA A 368 -5.25 6.49 -10.50
CA ALA A 368 -5.59 5.21 -11.14
C ALA A 368 -5.74 4.09 -10.12
N LEU A 369 -4.80 3.93 -9.20
CA LEU A 369 -4.90 2.94 -8.11
C LEU A 369 -6.12 3.22 -7.22
N LYS A 370 -6.41 4.49 -6.90
CA LYS A 370 -7.64 4.90 -6.20
C LYS A 370 -8.89 4.58 -7.01
N THR A 371 -8.88 4.74 -8.34
CA THR A 371 -10.04 4.45 -9.17
C THR A 371 -10.28 2.94 -9.26
N PHE A 372 -9.24 2.13 -9.33
CA PHE A 372 -9.38 0.69 -9.45
C PHE A 372 -9.67 -0.02 -8.12
N PHE A 373 -9.05 0.41 -7.02
CA PHE A 373 -9.23 -0.21 -5.69
C PHE A 373 -10.04 0.61 -4.71
N GLY A 374 -10.22 1.91 -4.95
CA GLY A 374 -11.07 2.71 -4.08
C GLY A 374 -12.47 2.11 -4.05
N GLY A 375 -12.90 1.70 -2.85
CA GLY A 375 -14.31 1.49 -2.58
C GLY A 375 -15.03 2.84 -2.63
N ASP A 376 -16.23 2.87 -3.20
CA ASP A 376 -17.17 3.91 -2.80
C ASP A 376 -17.41 3.73 -1.30
N PRO A 377 -17.29 4.78 -0.47
CA PRO A 377 -17.72 4.72 0.91
C PRO A 377 -19.25 4.57 0.92
N THR A 378 -19.73 3.33 0.92
CA THR A 378 -21.15 3.02 1.16
C THR A 378 -21.46 3.02 2.64
#